data_AF-A0A5Q4FRF5-F1
#
_entry.id   AF-A0A5Q4FRF5-F1
#
_cell.length_a   1.000
_cell.length_b   1.000
_cell.length_c   1.000
_cell.angle_alpha   90.00
_cell.angle_beta   90.00
_cell.angle_gamma   90.00
#
_symmetry.space_group_name_H-M   'P 1'
#
loop_
_entity.id
_entity.type
_entity.pdbx_description
1 polymer ?
#
loop_
_entity_poly.entity_id
_entity_poly.type
_entity_poly.pdbx_seq_one_letter_code
_entity_poly.pdbx_strand_id
1 'polypeptide(L)'
;DHPELDLLAWFDRSDVLLADVSAVVTDFLQTDKPYLLTNPRGLDRTTFDERFPSHRAAYVVDPDLEQLSELLDAAFGDDPLATQRAEMKRAVLGEHPDGPLASFRAALEASVARGRADATRISNTFAYDQPPRRAT
;
A
#
# COMPACT_ATOMS: atom_id res chain seq x y z
N ASP A 1 -7.94 -23.99 20.05
CA ASP A 1 -6.81 -24.19 19.12
C ASP A 1 -7.04 -23.41 17.85
N HIS A 2 -6.55 -22.17 17.81
CA HIS A 2 -6.50 -21.42 16.56
C HIS A 2 -5.19 -21.83 15.87
N PRO A 3 -5.21 -22.34 14.63
CA PRO A 3 -3.98 -22.45 13.84
C PRO A 3 -3.32 -21.06 13.83
N GLU A 4 -1.99 -20.99 13.82
CA GLU A 4 -1.28 -19.71 13.67
C GLU A 4 -1.78 -19.05 12.38
N LEU A 5 -2.64 -18.04 12.54
CA LEU A 5 -3.19 -17.28 11.44
C LEU A 5 -2.12 -16.31 10.96
N ASP A 6 -1.96 -16.24 9.64
CA ASP A 6 -1.19 -15.16 9.06
C ASP A 6 -1.93 -13.80 9.19
N LEU A 7 -1.22 -12.73 8.85
CA LEU A 7 -1.75 -11.37 8.98
C LEU A 7 -3.04 -11.14 8.16
N LEU A 8 -3.12 -11.73 6.96
CA LEU A 8 -4.27 -11.56 6.08
C LEU A 8 -5.50 -12.29 6.64
N ALA A 9 -5.30 -13.47 7.21
CA ALA A 9 -6.36 -14.20 7.90
C ALA A 9 -6.84 -13.48 9.16
N TRP A 10 -5.99 -12.68 9.81
CA TRP A 10 -6.42 -11.78 10.87
C TRP A 10 -7.22 -10.60 10.32
N PHE A 11 -6.80 -9.99 9.21
CA PHE A 11 -7.55 -8.90 8.58
C PHE A 11 -8.97 -9.31 8.19
N ASP A 12 -9.13 -10.52 7.66
CA ASP A 12 -10.46 -11.06 7.31
C ASP A 12 -11.36 -11.25 8.52
N ARG A 13 -10.79 -11.63 9.68
CA ARG A 13 -11.51 -11.84 10.93
C ARG A 13 -11.78 -10.58 11.75
N SER A 14 -11.03 -9.52 11.53
CA SER A 14 -11.22 -8.26 12.24
C SER A 14 -12.35 -7.45 11.61
N ASP A 15 -13.20 -6.83 12.42
CA ASP A 15 -14.19 -5.86 11.94
C ASP A 15 -13.59 -4.44 11.87
N VAL A 16 -12.65 -4.13 12.78
CA VAL A 16 -11.99 -2.84 12.91
C VAL A 16 -10.51 -3.04 13.27
N LEU A 17 -9.62 -2.22 12.71
CA LEU A 17 -8.20 -2.19 13.11
C LEU A 17 -7.92 -0.98 14.01
N LEU A 18 -7.25 -1.16 15.14
CA LEU A 18 -6.63 -0.08 15.93
C LEU A 18 -5.11 -0.21 15.80
N ALA A 19 -4.44 0.85 15.35
CA ALA A 19 -3.00 0.86 15.13
C ALA A 19 -2.34 2.21 15.44
N ASP A 20 -1.02 2.25 15.44
CA ASP A 20 -0.26 3.47 15.26
C ASP A 20 -0.04 3.74 13.76
N VAL A 21 0.69 4.82 13.44
CA VAL A 21 1.04 5.12 12.05
C VAL A 21 2.05 4.09 11.56
N SER A 22 1.55 3.10 10.82
CA SER A 22 2.29 1.92 10.37
C SER A 22 1.91 1.53 8.93
N ALA A 23 2.85 0.89 8.22
CA ALA A 23 2.59 0.34 6.89
C ALA A 23 1.45 -0.71 6.88
N VAL A 24 1.22 -1.40 8.00
CA VAL A 24 0.13 -2.38 8.18
C VAL A 24 -1.24 -1.76 7.89
N VAL A 25 -1.41 -0.46 8.16
CA VAL A 25 -2.67 0.26 7.93
C VAL A 25 -2.93 0.43 6.43
N THR A 26 -1.88 0.67 5.65
CA THR A 26 -1.96 0.71 4.19
C THR A 26 -2.38 -0.65 3.62
N ASP A 27 -1.87 -1.75 4.16
CA ASP A 27 -2.29 -3.10 3.75
C ASP A 27 -3.76 -3.35 4.12
N PHE A 28 -4.19 -2.87 5.29
CA PHE A 28 -5.56 -3.02 5.78
C PHE A 28 -6.60 -2.27 4.93
N LEU A 29 -6.21 -1.20 4.22
CA LEU A 29 -7.09 -0.50 3.26
C LEU A 29 -7.70 -1.46 2.24
N GLN A 30 -7.02 -2.56 1.90
CA GLN A 30 -7.55 -3.55 0.97
C GLN A 30 -8.91 -4.14 1.42
N THR A 31 -9.16 -4.17 2.72
CA THR A 31 -10.39 -4.73 3.32
C THR A 31 -11.61 -3.80 3.21
N ASP A 32 -11.40 -2.51 2.92
CA ASP A 32 -12.40 -1.43 3.06
C ASP A 32 -12.97 -1.27 4.48
N LYS A 33 -12.47 -2.00 5.48
CA LYS A 33 -12.97 -1.95 6.86
C LYS A 33 -12.47 -0.71 7.63
N PRO A 34 -13.21 -0.24 8.64
CA PRO A 34 -12.80 0.89 9.48
C PRO A 34 -11.46 0.66 10.19
N TYR A 35 -10.70 1.73 10.37
CA TYR A 35 -9.47 1.72 11.16
C TYR A 35 -9.28 3.00 11.97
N LEU A 36 -8.74 2.83 13.17
CA LEU A 36 -8.42 3.88 14.14
C LEU A 36 -6.90 4.00 14.24
N LEU A 37 -6.41 5.24 14.31
CA LEU A 37 -5.01 5.57 14.51
C LEU A 37 -4.79 6.33 15.80
N THR A 38 -3.79 5.89 16.55
CA THR A 38 -3.34 6.63 17.73
C THR A 38 -2.56 7.88 17.32
N ASN A 39 -2.88 9.01 17.94
CA ASN A 39 -2.18 10.29 17.81
C ASN A 39 -1.48 10.62 19.14
N PRO A 40 -0.44 9.87 19.56
CA PRO A 40 0.18 10.04 20.86
C PRO A 40 0.86 11.41 21.04
N ARG A 41 1.06 12.16 19.95
CA ARG A 41 1.64 13.51 19.97
C ARG A 41 0.60 14.62 20.10
N GLY A 42 -0.70 14.29 20.10
CA GLY A 42 -1.79 15.27 20.19
C GLY A 42 -1.72 16.32 19.08
N LEU A 43 -1.34 15.91 17.85
CA LEU A 43 -1.35 16.81 16.70
C LEU A 43 -2.80 17.20 16.38
N ASP A 44 -3.06 18.45 16.04
CA ASP A 44 -4.38 18.81 15.50
C ASP A 44 -4.64 18.07 14.18
N ARG A 45 -5.92 17.92 13.83
CA ARG A 45 -6.33 17.12 12.66
C ARG A 45 -5.69 17.57 11.36
N THR A 46 -5.58 18.89 11.13
CA THR A 46 -4.98 19.43 9.91
C THR A 46 -3.50 19.03 9.82
N THR A 47 -2.74 19.24 10.90
CA THR A 47 -1.32 18.86 10.97
C THR A 47 -1.12 17.35 10.83
N PHE A 48 -2.00 16.55 11.44
CA PHE A 48 -1.95 15.09 11.33
C PHE A 48 -2.15 14.64 9.87
N ASP A 49 -3.14 15.19 9.19
CA ASP A 49 -3.50 14.86 7.81
C ASP A 49 -2.48 15.36 6.77
N GLU A 50 -1.76 16.45 7.06
CA GLU A 50 -0.63 16.91 6.26
C GLU A 50 0.58 15.99 6.41
N ARG A 51 0.86 15.55 7.64
CA ARG A 51 2.01 14.71 7.96
C ARG A 51 1.82 13.26 7.52
N PHE A 52 0.60 12.76 7.58
CA PHE A 52 0.25 11.36 7.32
C PHE A 52 -0.87 11.26 6.27
N PRO A 53 -0.65 11.74 5.03
CA PRO A 53 -1.70 11.90 4.03
C PRO A 53 -2.41 10.59 3.65
N SER A 54 -1.71 9.46 3.65
CA SER A 54 -2.30 8.13 3.39
C SER A 54 -3.28 7.66 4.47
N HIS A 55 -3.38 8.40 5.57
CA HIS A 55 -4.18 8.04 6.73
C HIS A 55 -5.36 8.99 6.96
N ARG A 56 -5.65 9.90 6.03
CA ARG A 56 -6.75 10.88 6.15
C ARG A 56 -8.13 10.25 6.35
N ALA A 57 -8.30 9.02 5.90
CA ALA A 57 -9.53 8.25 6.06
C ALA A 57 -9.61 7.45 7.38
N ALA A 58 -8.68 7.68 8.32
CA ALA A 58 -8.71 7.09 9.65
C ALA A 58 -9.62 7.88 10.61
N TYR A 59 -10.15 7.17 11.59
CA TYR A 59 -10.51 7.77 12.87
C TYR A 59 -9.23 8.03 13.66
N VAL A 60 -9.11 9.19 14.31
CA VAL A 60 -7.89 9.59 15.03
C VAL A 60 -8.19 9.64 16.53
N VAL A 61 -7.48 8.81 17.29
CA VAL A 61 -7.60 8.68 18.74
C VAL A 61 -6.56 9.57 19.41
N ASP A 62 -7.02 10.58 20.16
CA ASP A 62 -6.13 11.49 20.88
C ASP A 62 -5.55 10.86 22.17
N PRO A 63 -4.48 11.45 22.74
CA PRO A 63 -3.74 10.85 23.86
C PRO A 63 -4.56 10.60 25.13
N ASP A 64 -5.61 11.39 25.37
CA ASP A 64 -6.46 11.29 26.56
C ASP A 64 -7.53 10.20 26.46
N LEU A 65 -7.76 9.65 25.25
CA LEU A 65 -8.73 8.62 24.93
C LEU A 65 -10.20 9.03 25.19
N GLU A 66 -10.50 10.31 25.38
CA GLU A 66 -11.85 10.76 25.76
C GLU A 66 -12.89 10.38 24.70
N GLN A 67 -12.54 10.50 23.41
CA GLN A 67 -13.42 10.14 22.30
C GLN A 67 -13.38 8.66 21.89
N LEU A 68 -12.61 7.78 22.55
CA LEU A 68 -12.40 6.41 22.05
C LEU A 68 -13.71 5.63 21.89
N SER A 69 -14.63 5.73 22.86
CA SER A 69 -15.92 5.04 22.78
C SER A 69 -16.74 5.51 21.58
N GLU A 70 -16.83 6.83 21.37
CA GLU A 70 -17.57 7.43 20.27
C GLU A 70 -16.98 7.03 18.91
N LEU A 71 -15.65 7.01 18.78
CA LEU A 71 -14.98 6.58 17.55
C LEU A 71 -15.22 5.11 17.24
N LEU A 72 -15.24 4.24 18.27
CA LEU A 72 -15.57 2.83 18.09
C LEU A 72 -17.04 2.66 17.70
N ASP A 73 -17.97 3.36 18.34
CA ASP A 73 -19.40 3.33 17.99
C ASP A 73 -19.62 3.77 16.54
N ALA A 74 -18.92 4.82 16.08
CA ALA A 74 -18.96 5.25 14.68
C ALA A 74 -18.39 4.19 13.73
N ALA A 75 -17.25 3.57 14.10
CA ALA A 75 -16.60 2.54 13.29
C ALA A 75 -17.44 1.26 13.17
N PHE A 76 -18.11 0.82 14.24
CA PHE A 76 -18.99 -0.35 14.21
C PHE A 76 -20.41 -0.05 13.70
N GLY A 77 -20.79 1.23 13.63
CA GLY A 77 -22.11 1.69 13.20
C GLY A 77 -22.16 2.12 11.74
N ASP A 78 -22.64 3.35 11.50
CA ASP A 78 -22.88 3.88 10.15
C ASP A 78 -21.59 4.19 9.36
N ASP A 79 -20.45 4.25 10.05
CA ASP A 79 -19.13 4.44 9.47
C ASP A 79 -19.04 5.61 8.45
N PRO A 80 -19.13 6.87 8.93
CA PRO A 80 -19.11 8.05 8.06
C PRO A 80 -17.85 8.19 7.19
N LEU A 81 -16.77 7.46 7.51
CA LEU A 81 -15.52 7.48 6.76
C LEU A 81 -15.45 6.43 5.64
N ALA A 82 -16.49 5.63 5.42
CA ALA A 82 -16.49 4.57 4.40
C ALA A 82 -16.12 5.07 3.00
N THR A 83 -16.76 6.16 2.55
CA THR A 83 -16.48 6.75 1.23
C THR A 83 -15.04 7.27 1.12
N GLN A 84 -14.56 7.95 2.17
CA GLN A 84 -13.17 8.46 2.21
C GLN A 84 -12.16 7.32 2.22
N ARG A 85 -12.44 6.20 2.90
CA ARG A 85 -11.58 5.01 2.86
C ARG A 85 -11.55 4.37 1.47
N ALA A 86 -12.68 4.27 0.79
CA ALA A 86 -12.72 3.75 -0.58
C ALA A 86 -11.91 4.65 -1.55
N GLU A 87 -11.97 5.96 -1.36
CA GLU A 87 -11.12 6.92 -2.08
C GLU A 87 -9.64 6.75 -1.75
N MET A 88 -9.31 6.60 -0.46
CA MET A 88 -7.94 6.40 -0.01
C MET A 88 -7.35 5.09 -0.55
N LYS A 89 -8.12 4.00 -0.52
CA LYS A 89 -7.76 2.71 -1.11
C LYS A 89 -7.41 2.86 -2.58
N ARG A 90 -8.25 3.53 -3.37
CA ARG A 90 -7.97 3.80 -4.79
C ARG A 90 -6.71 4.66 -4.99
N ALA A 91 -6.52 5.68 -4.17
CA ALA A 91 -5.37 6.57 -4.27
C ALA A 91 -4.05 5.87 -3.91
N VAL A 92 -4.06 4.98 -2.92
CA VAL A 92 -2.86 4.33 -2.40
C VAL A 92 -2.55 3.01 -3.11
N LEU A 93 -3.57 2.17 -3.34
CA LEU A 93 -3.41 0.83 -3.92
C LEU A 93 -3.67 0.80 -5.43
N GLY A 94 -4.23 1.86 -6.01
CA GLY A 94 -4.64 1.90 -7.41
C GLY A 94 -5.93 1.14 -7.69
N GLU A 95 -6.36 1.18 -8.94
CA GLU A 95 -7.52 0.44 -9.43
C GLU A 95 -7.08 -0.82 -10.18
N HIS A 96 -7.54 -1.97 -9.68
CA HIS A 96 -7.20 -3.28 -10.20
C HIS A 96 -8.47 -4.13 -10.38
N PRO A 97 -9.28 -3.89 -11.43
CA PRO A 97 -10.57 -4.56 -11.62
C PRO A 97 -10.44 -6.10 -11.74
N ASP A 98 -9.34 -6.57 -12.32
CA ASP A 98 -9.00 -8.00 -12.42
C ASP A 98 -8.12 -8.52 -11.27
N GLY A 99 -7.87 -7.67 -10.27
CA GLY A 99 -7.00 -7.91 -9.12
C GLY A 99 -5.53 -7.51 -9.36
N PRO A 100 -4.80 -7.16 -8.28
CA PRO A 100 -3.44 -6.59 -8.37
C PRO A 100 -2.44 -7.56 -9.02
N LEU A 101 -2.58 -8.87 -8.80
CA LEU A 101 -1.71 -9.88 -9.40
C LEU A 101 -1.90 -9.98 -10.92
N ALA A 102 -3.14 -9.84 -11.41
CA ALA A 102 -3.42 -9.83 -12.84
C ALA A 102 -2.83 -8.57 -13.50
N SER A 103 -3.01 -7.40 -12.86
CA SER A 103 -2.39 -6.15 -13.32
C SER A 103 -0.86 -6.23 -13.35
N PHE A 104 -0.25 -6.80 -12.31
CA PHE A 104 1.20 -7.01 -12.26
C PHE A 104 1.69 -7.92 -13.38
N ARG A 105 1.00 -9.06 -13.60
CA ARG A 105 1.34 -9.99 -14.69
C ARG A 105 1.27 -9.33 -16.06
N ALA A 106 0.20 -8.58 -16.33
CA ALA A 106 0.03 -7.87 -17.60
C ALA A 106 1.15 -6.83 -17.81
N ALA A 107 1.50 -6.08 -16.75
CA ALA A 107 2.59 -5.10 -16.81
C ALA A 107 3.96 -5.77 -17.07
N LEU A 108 4.22 -6.92 -16.43
CA LEU A 108 5.43 -7.70 -16.62
C LEU A 108 5.53 -8.23 -18.06
N GLU A 109 4.47 -8.84 -18.58
CA GLU A 109 4.41 -9.36 -19.95
C GLU A 109 4.66 -8.24 -20.98
N ALA A 110 4.01 -7.08 -20.81
CA ALA A 110 4.23 -5.93 -21.66
C ALA A 110 5.67 -5.41 -21.59
N SER A 111 6.27 -5.40 -20.40
CA SER A 111 7.66 -5.00 -20.19
C SER A 111 8.64 -5.93 -20.91
N VAL A 112 8.45 -7.25 -20.78
CA VAL A 112 9.26 -8.27 -21.48
C VAL A 112 9.11 -8.14 -22.99
N ALA A 113 7.89 -7.94 -23.50
CA ALA A 113 7.65 -7.77 -24.93
C ALA A 113 8.40 -6.56 -25.50
N ARG A 114 8.35 -5.41 -24.80
CA ARG A 114 9.12 -4.21 -25.18
C ARG A 114 10.63 -4.48 -25.17
N GLY A 115 11.13 -5.08 -24.09
CA GLY A 115 12.56 -5.40 -23.97
C GLY A 115 13.06 -6.34 -25.07
N ARG A 116 12.25 -7.33 -25.48
CA ARG A 116 12.59 -8.21 -26.63
C ARG A 116 12.62 -7.43 -27.95
N ALA A 117 11.66 -6.56 -28.19
CA ALA A 117 11.65 -5.72 -29.39
C ALA A 117 12.88 -4.80 -29.45
N ASP A 118 13.23 -4.17 -28.33
CA ASP A 118 14.40 -3.27 -28.26
C ASP A 118 15.72 -4.02 -28.40
N ALA A 119 15.84 -5.24 -27.86
CA ALA A 119 17.04 -6.06 -28.02
C ALA A 119 17.36 -6.34 -29.50
N THR A 120 16.35 -6.45 -30.38
CA THR A 120 16.59 -6.63 -31.82
C THR A 120 17.20 -5.40 -32.50
N ARG A 121 17.14 -4.23 -31.85
CA ARG A 121 17.71 -2.96 -32.31
C ARG A 121 19.14 -2.73 -31.79
N ILE A 122 19.59 -3.51 -30.81
CA ILE A 122 20.92 -3.39 -30.24
C ILE A 122 21.89 -4.23 -31.07
N SER A 123 22.73 -3.58 -31.86
CA SER A 123 23.88 -4.20 -32.51
C SER A 123 25.16 -3.73 -31.80
N ASN A 124 25.77 -4.61 -31.02
CA ASN A 124 27.07 -4.35 -30.40
C ASN A 124 28.19 -5.00 -31.22
N THR A 125 29.13 -4.19 -31.69
CA THR A 125 30.36 -4.68 -32.31
C THR A 125 31.48 -4.61 -31.26
N PHE A 126 31.88 -5.76 -30.72
CA PHE A 126 33.05 -5.83 -29.86
C PHE A 126 34.31 -5.82 -30.74
N ALA A 127 35.02 -4.70 -30.77
CA ALA A 127 36.33 -4.62 -31.38
C ALA A 127 37.36 -5.24 -30.43
N TYR A 128 37.75 -6.49 -30.70
CA TYR A 128 38.95 -7.05 -30.10
C TYR A 128 40.15 -6.49 -30.87
N ASP A 129 40.99 -5.73 -30.18
CA ASP A 129 42.22 -5.18 -30.74
C ASP A 129 43.12 -6.32 -31.23
N GLN A 130 43.72 -6.14 -32.41
CA GLN A 130 44.43 -7.20 -33.12
C GLN A 130 45.60 -7.78 -32.30
N PRO A 131 45.96 -9.07 -32.47
CA PRO A 131 47.05 -9.67 -31.72
C PRO A 131 48.37 -8.94 -31.98
N PRO A 132 49.27 -8.86 -30.97
CA PRO A 132 50.49 -8.07 -31.08
C PRO A 132 51.37 -8.58 -32.22
N ARG A 133 51.84 -7.66 -33.07
CA ARG A 133 52.77 -7.98 -34.15
C ARG A 133 54.03 -8.64 -33.57
N ARG A 134 54.35 -9.85 -34.04
CA ARG A 134 55.62 -10.53 -33.71
C ARG A 134 56.79 -9.67 -34.19
N ALA A 135 57.70 -9.34 -33.27
CA ALA A 135 58.98 -8.71 -33.59
C ALA A 135 59.93 -9.75 -34.20
N THR A 136 60.54 -9.41 -35.34
CA THR A 136 61.73 -10.06 -35.91
C THR A 136 62.98 -9.34 -35.46
#